data_AF-A0A3S2L4W7-F1
#
_entry.id   AF-A0A3S2L4W7-F1
#
_cell.length_a   1.000
_cell.length_b   1.000
_cell.length_c   1.000
_cell.angle_alpha   90.00
_cell.angle_beta   90.00
_cell.angle_gamma   90.00
#
_symmetry.space_group_name_H-M   'P 1'
#
loop_
_entity.id
_entity.type
_entity.pdbx_description
1 polymer ?
#
loop_
_entity_poly.entity_id
_entity_poly.type
_entity_poly.pdbx_seq_one_letter_code
_entity_poly.pdbx_strand_id
1 'polypeptide(L)'
;MDSHAVIASLPVAGADRTVLIEAANAAFERVIDRIEPANEQLTRALWDAESYVDNEITADMLPISRDEAAYLVDMFLVHHVIGLAVAADEEAAESRP
;
A
#
# COMPACT_ATOMS: atom_id res chain seq x y z
N MET A 1 -9.02 16.81 -14.97
CA MET A 1 -8.01 16.05 -14.22
C MET A 1 -6.74 16.88 -14.29
N ASP A 2 -6.32 17.53 -13.21
CA ASP A 2 -5.08 18.30 -13.20
C ASP A 2 -3.90 17.35 -13.36
N SER A 3 -3.37 17.22 -14.57
CA SER A 3 -2.18 16.42 -14.90
C SER A 3 -0.87 17.04 -14.36
N HIS A 4 -0.97 17.87 -13.32
CA HIS A 4 0.11 18.69 -12.77
C HIS A 4 0.11 18.73 -11.24
N ALA A 5 -0.69 17.90 -10.55
CA ALA A 5 -0.59 17.79 -9.10
C ALA A 5 0.76 17.18 -8.72
N VAL A 6 1.53 17.88 -7.89
CA VAL A 6 2.89 17.53 -7.48
C VAL A 6 2.95 17.46 -5.97
N ILE A 7 3.44 16.33 -5.47
CA ILE A 7 3.79 16.16 -4.07
C ILE A 7 5.19 16.72 -3.88
N ALA A 8 5.31 17.76 -3.05
CA ALA A 8 6.56 18.50 -2.86
C ALA A 8 7.15 18.33 -1.45
N SER A 9 6.41 17.75 -0.51
CA SER A 9 6.84 17.59 0.88
C SER A 9 6.22 16.37 1.54
N LEU A 10 6.91 15.85 2.56
CA LEU A 10 6.40 14.83 3.49
C LEU A 10 5.98 15.46 4.84
N PRO A 11 5.03 14.85 5.57
CA PRO A 11 4.21 13.71 5.13
C PRO A 11 3.27 14.10 3.99
N VAL A 12 2.91 13.14 3.14
CA VAL A 12 1.90 13.38 2.09
C VAL A 12 0.60 13.77 2.79
N ALA A 13 -0.06 14.83 2.33
CA ALA A 13 -1.22 15.38 3.02
C ALA A 13 -2.34 15.79 2.06
N GLY A 14 -3.53 16.01 2.62
CA GLY A 14 -4.68 16.52 1.88
C GLY A 14 -5.10 15.63 0.72
N ALA A 15 -5.44 16.25 -0.40
CA ALA A 15 -6.00 15.57 -1.57
C ALA A 15 -5.03 14.54 -2.18
N ASP A 16 -3.72 14.80 -2.13
CA ASP A 16 -2.73 13.86 -2.65
C ASP A 16 -2.73 12.57 -1.82
N ARG A 17 -2.77 12.69 -0.49
CA ARG A 17 -2.84 11.54 0.41
C ARG A 17 -4.10 10.70 0.16
N THR A 18 -5.26 11.36 0.00
CA THR A 18 -6.51 10.66 -0.30
C THR A 18 -6.44 9.86 -1.60
N VAL A 19 -5.89 10.44 -2.66
CA VAL A 19 -5.74 9.74 -3.95
C VAL A 19 -4.80 8.54 -3.84
N LEU A 20 -3.69 8.66 -3.12
CA LEU A 20 -2.76 7.55 -2.93
C LEU A 20 -3.36 6.42 -2.09
N ILE A 21 -4.14 6.74 -1.05
CA ILE A 21 -4.85 5.73 -0.24
C ILE A 21 -5.89 4.98 -1.09
N GLU A 22 -6.64 5.69 -1.94
CA GLU A 22 -7.59 5.06 -2.86
C GLU A 22 -6.88 4.13 -3.85
N ALA A 23 -5.75 4.57 -4.41
CA ALA A 23 -4.92 3.75 -5.30
C ALA A 23 -4.38 2.51 -4.59
N ALA A 24 -3.84 2.66 -3.37
CA ALA A 24 -3.30 1.57 -2.56
C ALA A 24 -4.38 0.53 -2.23
N ASN A 25 -5.57 0.94 -1.79
CA ASN A 25 -6.67 0.02 -1.50
C ASN A 25 -7.14 -0.73 -2.76
N ALA A 26 -7.29 -0.03 -3.88
CA ALA A 26 -7.70 -0.68 -5.13
C ALA A 26 -6.65 -1.67 -5.63
N ALA A 27 -5.37 -1.35 -5.48
CA ALA A 27 -4.26 -2.26 -5.81
C ALA A 27 -4.22 -3.45 -4.84
N PHE A 28 -4.46 -3.23 -3.54
CA PHE A 28 -4.48 -4.27 -2.52
C PHE A 28 -5.48 -5.36 -2.87
N GLU A 29 -6.72 -4.99 -3.20
CA GLU A 29 -7.77 -5.94 -3.62
C GLU A 29 -7.33 -6.75 -4.85
N ARG A 30 -6.73 -6.12 -5.86
CA ARG A 30 -6.23 -6.83 -7.05
C ARG A 30 -5.09 -7.80 -6.73
N VAL A 31 -4.22 -7.43 -5.80
CA VAL A 31 -3.04 -8.21 -5.43
C VAL A 31 -3.45 -9.38 -4.56
N ILE A 32 -4.23 -9.15 -3.51
CA ILE A 32 -4.62 -10.21 -2.57
C ILE A 32 -5.43 -11.31 -3.26
N ASP A 33 -6.34 -10.93 -4.17
CA ASP A 33 -7.11 -11.86 -4.99
C ASP A 33 -6.22 -12.70 -5.93
N ARG A 34 -5.05 -12.17 -6.33
CA ARG A 34 -4.14 -12.87 -7.26
C ARG A 34 -3.16 -13.79 -6.56
N ILE A 35 -2.68 -13.42 -5.37
CA ILE A 35 -1.69 -14.22 -4.65
C ILE A 35 -2.33 -15.33 -3.82
N GLU A 36 -3.64 -15.24 -3.54
CA GLU A 36 -4.44 -16.23 -2.81
C GLU A 36 -3.74 -16.72 -1.52
N PRO A 37 -3.51 -15.82 -0.54
CA PRO A 37 -2.75 -16.16 0.65
C PRO A 37 -3.49 -17.18 1.54
N ALA A 38 -2.74 -18.05 2.22
CA ALA A 38 -3.31 -19.13 3.02
C ALA A 38 -4.22 -18.66 4.17
N ASN A 39 -3.91 -17.49 4.75
CA ASN A 39 -4.68 -16.85 5.82
C ASN A 39 -5.25 -15.49 5.37
N GLU A 40 -5.98 -15.47 4.25
CA GLU A 40 -6.46 -14.23 3.62
C GLU A 40 -7.18 -13.25 4.57
N GLN A 41 -8.10 -13.72 5.42
CA GLN A 41 -8.80 -12.80 6.33
C GLN A 41 -7.85 -12.11 7.30
N LEU A 42 -6.81 -12.81 7.74
CA LEU A 42 -5.79 -12.23 8.62
C LEU A 42 -4.85 -11.31 7.85
N THR A 43 -4.46 -11.67 6.62
CA THR A 43 -3.73 -10.76 5.72
C THR A 43 -4.49 -9.45 5.49
N ARG A 44 -5.81 -9.52 5.29
CA ARG A 44 -6.70 -8.34 5.19
C ARG A 44 -6.75 -7.53 6.49
N ALA A 45 -6.75 -8.21 7.64
CA ALA A 45 -6.76 -7.53 8.94
C ALA A 45 -5.46 -6.77 9.24
N LEU A 46 -4.33 -7.21 8.66
CA LEU A 46 -3.03 -6.54 8.80
C LEU A 46 -2.81 -5.40 7.81
N TRP A 47 -3.68 -5.22 6.82
CA TRP A 47 -3.55 -4.18 5.81
C TRP A 47 -3.84 -2.79 6.39
N ASP A 48 -2.90 -1.86 6.19
CA ASP A 48 -3.02 -0.46 6.57
C ASP A 48 -2.53 0.42 5.40
N ALA A 49 -3.47 0.90 4.59
CA ALA A 49 -3.20 1.76 3.45
C ALA A 49 -2.56 3.10 3.84
N GLU A 50 -2.88 3.62 5.02
CA GLU A 50 -2.33 4.89 5.51
C GLU A 50 -0.85 4.74 5.82
N SER A 51 -0.52 3.73 6.64
CA SER A 51 0.87 3.40 6.97
C SER A 51 1.67 3.03 5.72
N TYR A 52 1.07 2.30 4.77
CA TYR A 52 1.73 1.98 3.51
C TYR A 52 2.11 3.24 2.72
N VAL A 53 1.15 4.15 2.48
CA VAL A 53 1.39 5.40 1.74
C VAL A 53 2.43 6.29 2.44
N ASP A 54 2.37 6.39 3.77
CA ASP A 54 3.28 7.22 4.55
C ASP A 54 4.73 6.69 4.55
N ASN A 55 4.94 5.40 4.22
CA ASN A 55 6.27 4.78 4.14
C ASN A 55 6.78 4.56 2.71
N GLU A 56 5.90 4.40 1.72
CA GLU A 56 6.27 4.13 0.33
C GLU A 56 6.81 5.39 -0.37
N ILE A 57 6.27 6.58 -0.06
CA ILE A 57 6.74 7.83 -0.64
C ILE A 57 7.84 8.44 0.23
N THR A 58 9.09 8.37 -0.25
CA THR A 58 10.27 8.84 0.48
C THR A 58 10.80 10.18 -0.03
N ALA A 59 11.62 10.85 0.79
CA ALA A 59 12.09 12.22 0.51
C ALA A 59 12.95 12.33 -0.76
N ASP A 60 13.64 11.26 -1.15
CA ASP A 60 14.45 11.18 -2.36
C ASP A 60 13.64 11.06 -3.66
N MET A 61 12.34 10.72 -3.56
CA MET A 61 11.43 10.73 -4.71
C MET A 61 10.91 12.14 -5.03
N LEU A 62 11.08 13.12 -4.13
CA LEU A 62 10.46 14.44 -4.26
C LEU A 62 11.29 15.43 -5.10
N PRO A 63 10.64 16.35 -5.84
CA PRO A 63 9.19 16.43 -6.06
C PRO A 63 8.72 15.37 -7.06
N ILE A 64 7.58 14.74 -6.80
CA ILE A 64 6.99 13.71 -7.67
C ILE A 64 5.60 14.12 -8.11
N SER A 65 5.21 13.74 -9.33
CA SER A 65 3.81 13.91 -9.73
C SER A 65 2.92 12.94 -8.95
N ARG A 66 1.69 13.36 -8.63
CA ARG A 66 0.72 12.48 -7.95
C ARG A 66 0.43 11.21 -8.76
N ASP A 67 0.38 11.32 -10.08
CA ASP A 67 0.10 10.20 -10.97
C ASP A 67 1.26 9.18 -10.96
N GLU A 68 2.50 9.67 -10.93
CA GLU A 68 3.69 8.81 -10.80
C GLU A 68 3.76 8.18 -9.40
N ALA A 69 3.48 8.93 -8.33
CA ALA A 69 3.38 8.38 -6.98
C ALA A 69 2.31 7.26 -6.89
N ALA A 70 1.14 7.46 -7.50
CA ALA A 70 0.09 6.45 -7.55
C ALA A 70 0.51 5.20 -8.35
N TYR A 71 1.26 5.39 -9.43
CA TYR A 71 1.83 4.28 -10.20
C TYR A 71 2.84 3.46 -9.38
N LEU A 72 3.73 4.11 -8.62
CA LEU A 72 4.70 3.41 -7.77
C LEU A 72 4.01 2.65 -6.63
N VAL A 73 3.01 3.27 -5.99
CA VAL A 73 2.14 2.63 -5.00
C VAL A 73 1.52 1.35 -5.57
N ASP A 74 0.93 1.38 -6.77
CA ASP A 74 0.34 0.17 -7.38
C ASP A 74 1.40 -0.90 -7.70
N MET A 75 2.51 -0.48 -8.31
CA MET A 75 3.56 -1.37 -8.79
C MET A 75 4.30 -2.13 -7.68
N PHE A 76 4.60 -1.48 -6.55
CA PHE A 76 5.38 -2.07 -5.47
C PHE A 76 4.53 -2.78 -4.41
N LEU A 77 3.22 -2.57 -4.40
CA LEU A 77 2.34 -3.11 -3.37
C LEU A 77 2.38 -4.63 -3.25
N VAL A 78 2.62 -5.35 -4.36
CA VAL A 78 2.69 -6.82 -4.35
C VAL A 78 3.67 -7.36 -3.32
N HIS A 79 4.82 -6.71 -3.13
CA HIS A 79 5.82 -7.15 -2.16
C HIS A 79 5.34 -6.93 -0.73
N HIS A 80 4.62 -5.83 -0.48
CA HIS A 80 4.05 -5.54 0.82
C HIS A 80 2.98 -6.57 1.20
N VAL A 81 2.05 -6.90 0.28
CA VAL A 81 0.99 -7.89 0.56
C VAL A 81 1.57 -9.28 0.79
N ILE A 82 2.65 -9.67 0.09
CA ILE A 82 3.38 -10.91 0.39
C ILE A 82 3.94 -10.87 1.82
N GLY A 83 4.50 -9.75 2.26
CA GLY A 83 4.96 -9.58 3.64
C GLY A 83 3.84 -9.75 4.67
N LEU A 84 2.66 -9.17 4.40
CA LEU A 84 1.48 -9.34 5.25
C LEU A 84 0.98 -10.79 5.27
N ALA A 85 1.04 -11.50 4.15
CA ALA A 85 0.67 -12.90 4.07
C ALA A 85 1.60 -13.78 4.92
N VAL A 86 2.91 -13.52 4.87
CA VAL A 86 3.89 -14.21 5.72
C VAL A 86 3.61 -13.94 7.20
N ALA A 87 3.37 -12.69 7.59
CA ALA A 87 3.05 -12.34 8.98
C ALA A 87 1.75 -13.01 9.45
N ALA A 88 0.74 -13.07 8.58
CA ALA A 88 -0.50 -13.78 8.88
C ALA A 88 -0.29 -15.29 9.08
N ASP A 89 0.58 -15.91 8.27
CA ASP A 89 0.91 -17.34 8.42
C ASP A 89 1.63 -17.63 9.75
N GLU A 90 2.52 -16.73 10.18
CA GLU A 90 3.22 -16.81 11.47
C GLU A 90 2.24 -16.69 12.65
N GLU A 91 1.38 -15.67 12.66
CA GLU A 91 0.38 -15.46 13.73
C GLU A 91 -0.63 -16.63 13.81
N ALA A 92 -1.05 -17.17 12.66
CA ALA A 92 -1.92 -18.33 12.60
C ALA A 92 -1.24 -19.61 13.12
N ALA A 93 0.09 -19.75 12.96
CA ALA A 93 0.85 -20.87 13.47
C ALA A 93 1.07 -20.77 14.99
N GLU A 94 1.39 -19.59 15.50
CA GLU A 94 1.57 -19.32 16.94
C GLU A 94 0.28 -19.48 17.75
N SER A 95 -0.87 -19.22 17.12
CA SER A 95 -2.19 -19.38 17.73
C SER A 95 -2.63 -20.85 17.88
N ARG A 96 -1.85 -21.83 17.40
CA ARG A 96 -2.16 -23.26 17.58
C ARG A 96 -1.65 -23.76 18.94
N PRO A 97 -2.52 -24.40 19.76
CA PRO A 97 -2.13 -24.97 21.05
C PRO A 97 -1.23 -26.20 20.94
#